data_AF-A0A929CA13-F1
#
_entry.id   AF-A0A929CA13-F1
#
_cell.length_a   1.000
_cell.length_b   1.000
_cell.length_c   1.000
_cell.angle_alpha   90.00
_cell.angle_beta   90.00
_cell.angle_gamma   90.00
#
_symmetry.space_group_name_H-M   'P 1'
#
loop_
_entity.id
_entity.type
_entity.pdbx_description
1 polymer ?
#
loop_
_entity_poly.entity_id
_entity_poly.type
_entity_poly.pdbx_seq_one_letter_code
_entity_poly.pdbx_strand_id
1 'polypeptide(L)'
;MSEKNGKILCQNLWKVFGPDPQSILDTVSNGATKQEVLEQTGHVIAVKDVSFKVQENEIFVVMGLSGSGKSTLIRCINRLITTVLWLPRYGILPSQLL
;
A
#
# COMPACT_ATOMS: atom_id res chain seq x y z
N MET A 1 16.08 -28.03 6.99
CA MET A 1 15.71 -27.20 5.82
C MET A 1 15.60 -25.77 6.33
N SER A 2 16.58 -24.90 6.08
CA SER A 2 16.56 -23.53 6.62
C SER A 2 15.44 -22.73 5.96
N GLU A 3 14.51 -22.18 6.75
CA GLU A 3 13.51 -21.25 6.24
C GLU A 3 14.23 -20.07 5.57
N LYS A 4 14.03 -19.91 4.25
CA LYS A 4 14.53 -18.75 3.53
C LYS A 4 13.75 -17.53 4.03
N ASN A 5 14.31 -16.84 5.03
CA ASN A 5 13.79 -15.57 5.50
C ASN A 5 13.98 -14.55 4.37
N GLY A 6 12.89 -13.91 3.94
CA GLY A 6 12.97 -12.97 2.82
C GLY A 6 13.79 -11.76 3.22
N LYS A 7 14.70 -11.31 2.36
CA LYS A 7 15.52 -10.12 2.64
C LYS A 7 14.66 -8.85 2.66
N ILE A 8 13.59 -8.84 1.86
CA ILE A 8 12.55 -7.82 1.88
C ILE A 8 11.19 -8.50 1.98
N LEU A 9 10.38 -8.06 2.94
CA LEU A 9 8.99 -8.49 3.11
C LEU A 9 8.10 -7.26 3.12
N CYS A 10 7.14 -7.22 2.19
CA CYS A 10 6.12 -6.20 2.09
C CYS A 10 4.76 -6.88 2.25
N GLN A 11 3.95 -6.41 3.19
CA GLN A 11 2.64 -6.97 3.49
C GLN A 11 1.61 -5.86 3.56
N ASN A 12 0.51 -6.05 2.84
CA ASN A 12 -0.67 -5.20 2.86
C ASN A 12 -0.31 -3.71 2.76
N LEU A 13 0.54 -3.36 1.81
CA LEU A 13 0.98 -1.98 1.64
C LEU A 13 -0.11 -1.16 0.95
N TRP A 14 -0.52 -0.10 1.62
CA TRP A 14 -1.45 0.90 1.10
C TRP A 14 -0.82 2.28 1.03
N LYS A 15 -1.16 3.02 -0.04
CA LYS A 15 -0.89 4.45 -0.12
C LYS A 15 -2.04 5.15 -0.81
N VAL A 16 -2.64 6.06 -0.06
CA VAL A 16 -3.67 6.99 -0.48
C VAL A 16 -3.13 8.42 -0.36
N PHE A 17 -3.43 9.25 -1.34
CA PHE A 17 -3.21 10.70 -1.30
C PHE A 17 -4.56 11.41 -1.27
N GLY A 18 -4.63 12.54 -0.56
CA GLY A 18 -5.87 13.29 -0.38
C GLY A 18 -5.99 13.84 1.05
N PRO A 19 -7.05 14.62 1.32
CA PRO A 19 -7.33 15.17 2.65
C PRO A 19 -7.91 14.09 3.58
N ASP A 20 -7.26 13.83 4.72
CA ASP A 20 -7.60 12.74 5.65
C ASP A 20 -7.71 11.35 4.98
N PRO A 21 -6.58 10.78 4.52
CA PRO A 21 -6.57 9.53 3.74
C PRO A 21 -7.12 8.29 4.47
N GLN A 22 -7.28 8.34 5.79
CA GLN A 22 -7.80 7.22 6.58
C GLN A 22 -9.32 7.08 6.42
N SER A 23 -10.02 8.19 6.17
CA SER A 23 -11.48 8.25 6.04
C SER A 23 -12.07 7.38 4.92
N ILE A 24 -11.27 7.07 3.90
CA ILE A 24 -11.74 6.34 2.71
C ILE A 24 -11.41 4.85 2.73
N LEU A 25 -10.68 4.36 3.74
CA LEU A 25 -10.20 2.98 3.76
C LEU A 25 -11.35 1.96 3.79
N ASP A 26 -12.43 2.29 4.50
CA ASP A 26 -13.65 1.48 4.54
C ASP A 26 -14.42 1.54 3.21
N THR A 27 -14.52 2.72 2.60
CA THR A 27 -15.19 2.93 1.29
C THR A 27 -14.53 2.13 0.18
N VAL A 28 -13.19 2.06 0.17
CA VAL A 28 -12.44 1.26 -0.83
C VAL A 28 -12.60 -0.23 -0.61
N SER A 29 -12.84 -0.65 0.63
CA SER A 29 -13.06 -2.06 0.98
C SER A 29 -14.39 -2.60 0.44
N ASN A 30 -15.36 -1.72 0.19
CA ASN A 30 -16.67 -2.08 -0.38
C ASN A 30 -16.66 -2.28 -1.91
N GLY A 31 -15.49 -2.35 -2.54
CA GLY A 31 -15.35 -2.68 -3.97
C GLY A 31 -15.37 -1.49 -4.93
N ALA A 32 -15.40 -0.26 -4.42
CA ALA A 32 -15.32 0.95 -5.25
C ALA A 32 -14.04 0.98 -6.10
N THR A 33 -14.17 1.46 -7.34
CA THR A 33 -13.06 1.65 -8.26
C THR A 33 -12.20 2.85 -7.85
N LYS A 34 -10.95 2.89 -8.32
CA LYS A 34 -10.06 4.03 -8.05
C LYS A 34 -10.62 5.36 -8.57
N GLN A 35 -11.35 5.30 -9.68
CA GLN A 35 -11.91 6.48 -10.33
C GLN A 35 -13.12 7.01 -9.53
N GLU A 36 -14.03 6.14 -9.11
CA GLU A 36 -15.17 6.53 -8.27
C GLU A 36 -14.70 7.16 -6.96
N VAL A 37 -13.67 6.58 -6.33
CA VAL A 37 -13.11 7.12 -5.08
C VAL A 37 -12.52 8.51 -5.31
N LEU A 38 -11.82 8.72 -6.42
CA LEU A 38 -11.29 10.04 -6.77
C LEU A 38 -12.41 11.06 -6.98
N GLU A 39 -13.43 10.70 -7.77
CA GLU A 39 -14.53 11.60 -8.11
C GLU A 39 -15.39 11.97 -6.88
N GLN A 40 -15.63 11.01 -5.98
CA GLN A 40 -16.52 11.21 -4.83
C GLN A 40 -15.81 11.85 -3.63
N THR A 41 -14.52 11.55 -3.44
CA THR A 41 -13.81 11.91 -2.19
C THR A 41 -12.60 12.80 -2.42
N GLY A 42 -12.17 13.01 -3.68
CA GLY A 42 -10.93 13.72 -4.00
C GLY A 42 -9.66 12.94 -3.66
N HIS A 43 -9.76 11.64 -3.35
CA HIS A 43 -8.63 10.80 -2.97
C HIS A 43 -8.07 9.98 -4.11
N VAL A 44 -6.73 9.86 -4.17
CA VAL A 44 -6.02 9.03 -5.14
C VAL A 44 -5.46 7.79 -4.45
N ILE A 45 -5.91 6.60 -4.86
CA ILE A 45 -5.38 5.32 -4.39
C ILE A 45 -4.17 4.92 -5.25
N ALA A 46 -2.97 5.32 -4.80
CA ALA A 46 -1.74 5.09 -5.52
C ALA A 46 -1.20 3.66 -5.36
N VAL A 47 -1.33 3.06 -4.19
CA VAL A 47 -0.97 1.65 -3.91
C VAL A 47 -2.11 1.01 -3.12
N LYS A 48 -2.62 -0.12 -3.59
CA LYS A 48 -3.75 -0.85 -2.98
C LYS A 48 -3.30 -2.28 -2.69
N ASP A 49 -3.26 -2.63 -1.40
CA ASP A 49 -3.03 -3.99 -0.89
C ASP A 49 -1.89 -4.77 -1.57
N VAL A 50 -0.71 -4.15 -1.67
CA VAL A 50 0.44 -4.80 -2.29
C VAL A 50 1.20 -5.63 -1.25
N SER A 51 1.35 -6.93 -1.54
CA SER A 51 2.14 -7.87 -0.73
C SER A 51 3.12 -8.64 -1.61
N PHE A 52 4.40 -8.65 -1.24
CA PHE A 52 5.44 -9.42 -1.93
C PHE A 52 6.63 -9.71 -1.01
N LYS A 53 7.46 -10.67 -1.41
CA LYS A 53 8.70 -11.06 -0.74
C LYS A 53 9.81 -11.09 -1.77
N VAL A 54 10.96 -10.51 -1.43
CA VAL A 54 12.17 -10.57 -2.26
C VAL A 54 13.26 -11.31 -1.48
N GLN A 55 13.79 -12.36 -2.09
CA GLN A 55 14.86 -13.18 -1.55
C GLN A 55 16.22 -12.52 -1.75
N GLU A 56 17.21 -13.04 -1.04
CA GLU A 56 18.58 -12.68 -1.34
C GLU A 56 18.97 -13.09 -2.77
N ASN A 57 19.71 -12.22 -3.46
CA ASN A 57 20.14 -12.37 -4.84
C ASN A 57 18.99 -12.44 -5.88
N GLU A 58 17.78 -12.00 -5.52
CA GLU A 58 16.64 -11.91 -6.43
C GLU A 58 16.56 -10.50 -7.06
N ILE A 59 16.30 -10.46 -8.37
CA ILE A 59 15.99 -9.21 -9.08
C ILE A 59 14.47 -9.05 -9.13
N PHE A 60 13.96 -8.04 -8.44
CA PHE A 60 12.54 -7.70 -8.43
C PHE A 60 12.26 -6.49 -9.33
N VAL A 61 11.41 -6.65 -10.34
CA VAL A 61 11.09 -5.59 -11.31
C VAL A 61 9.63 -5.13 -11.13
N VAL A 62 9.43 -3.81 -11.00
CA VAL A 62 8.10 -3.19 -10.93
C VAL A 62 7.76 -2.57 -12.29
N MET A 63 6.81 -3.15 -13.02
CA MET A 63 6.36 -2.70 -14.34
C MET A 63 4.89 -2.28 -14.36
N GLY A 64 4.46 -1.57 -15.40
CA GLY A 64 3.08 -1.11 -15.58
C GLY A 64 2.95 0.25 -16.25
N LEU A 65 1.72 0.62 -16.63
CA LEU A 65 1.39 1.87 -17.34
C LEU A 65 1.73 3.13 -16.54
N SER A 66 1.84 4.28 -17.22
CA SER A 66 2.01 5.57 -16.54
C SER A 66 0.87 5.82 -15.55
N GLY A 67 1.18 6.39 -14.38
CA GLY A 67 0.18 6.64 -13.32
C GLY A 67 -0.23 5.42 -12.49
N SER A 68 0.26 4.20 -12.76
CA SER A 68 -0.16 2.99 -12.03
C SER A 68 0.32 2.89 -10.57
N GLY A 69 1.20 3.79 -10.13
CA GLY A 69 1.72 3.83 -8.74
C GLY A 69 3.11 3.22 -8.53
N LYS A 70 3.82 2.80 -9.59
CA LYS A 70 5.16 2.18 -9.50
C LYS A 70 6.16 2.98 -8.68
N SER A 71 6.36 4.26 -9.04
CA SER A 71 7.31 5.13 -8.35
C SER A 71 6.84 5.48 -6.94
N THR A 72 5.54 5.39 -6.65
CA THR A 72 5.01 5.53 -5.29
C THR A 72 5.35 4.30 -4.46
N LEU A 73 5.16 3.09 -5.01
CA LEU A 73 5.53 1.83 -4.38
C LEU A 73 7.02 1.80 -4.00
N ILE A 74 7.91 2.14 -4.94
CA ILE A 74 9.36 2.21 -4.67
C ILE A 74 9.69 3.23 -3.56
N ARG A 75 9.04 4.39 -3.56
CA ARG A 75 9.24 5.39 -2.50
C ARG A 75 8.73 4.91 -1.12
N CYS A 76 7.65 4.14 -1.09
CA CYS A 76 7.19 3.50 0.15
C CYS A 76 8.20 2.47 0.67
N ILE A 77 8.79 1.65 -0.21
CA ILE A 77 9.81 0.65 0.16
C ILE A 77 11.06 1.33 0.73
N ASN A 78 11.52 2.41 0.09
CA ASN A 78 12.68 3.19 0.54
C ASN A 78 12.40 4.04 1.80
N ARG A 79 11.21 3.90 2.43
CA ARG A 79 10.74 4.72 3.56
C ARG A 79 10.76 6.24 3.31
N LEU A 80 10.76 6.67 2.05
CA LEU A 80 10.70 8.09 1.67
C LEU A 80 9.28 8.66 1.78
N ILE A 81 8.27 7.81 1.95
CA ILE A 81 6.86 8.17 2.12
C ILE A 81 6.28 7.34 3.27
N THR A 82 5.70 8.01 4.27
CA THR A 82 4.94 7.35 5.35
C THR A 82 3.70 6.67 4.77
N THR A 83 3.57 5.38 5.10
CA THR A 83 2.46 4.52 4.70
C THR A 83 1.29 4.73 5.64
N VAL A 84 0.06 4.60 5.12
CA VAL A 84 -1.10 4.45 5.98
C VAL A 84 -1.13 2.98 6.41
N LEU A 85 -0.82 2.71 7.67
CA LEU A 85 -0.99 1.35 8.20
C LEU A 85 -2.48 1.12 8.35
N TRP A 86 -3.07 0.35 7.43
CA TRP A 86 -4.44 -0.15 7.55
C TRP A 86 -4.36 -1.66 7.74
N LEU A 87 -4.79 -2.13 8.91
CA LEU A 87 -4.84 -3.55 9.25
C LEU A 87 -6.30 -4.02 9.22
N PRO A 88 -6.80 -4.54 8.08
CA PRO A 88 -8.19 -5.01 7.97
C PRO A 88 -8.51 -6.09 8.99
N ARG A 89 -7.53 -6.90 9.39
CA ARG A 89 -7.72 -8.00 10.35
C ARG A 89 -7.97 -7.57 11.78
N TYR A 90 -7.71 -6.31 12.13
CA TYR A 90 -7.77 -5.88 13.53
C TYR A 90 -8.59 -4.61 13.76
N GLY A 91 -8.91 -3.81 12.74
CA GLY A 91 -9.65 -2.54 12.95
C GLY A 91 -8.87 -1.50 13.76
N ILE A 92 -7.56 -1.66 13.88
CA ILE A 92 -6.68 -0.85 14.72
C ILE A 92 -6.05 0.27 13.88
N LEU A 93 -6.31 1.52 14.25
CA LEU A 93 -5.61 2.69 13.71
C LEU A 93 -4.16 2.74 14.25
N PRO A 94 -3.19 3.30 13.51
CA PRO A 94 -1.79 3.40 13.96
C PRO A 94 -1.60 4.05 15.34
N SER A 95 -2.55 4.88 15.79
CA SER A 95 -2.57 5.49 17.12
C SER A 95 -2.72 4.50 18.29
N GLN A 96 -3.09 3.25 18.01
CA GLN A 96 -3.27 2.18 19.00
C GLN A 96 -2.13 1.16 19.00
N LEU A 97 -1.03 1.42 18.27
CA LEU A 97 0.13 0.52 18.16
C LEU A 97 1.40 1.08 18.86
N LEU A 98 1.21 1.84 19.94
CA LEU A 98 2.27 2.28 20.87
C LEU A 98 2.18 1.53 22.19
#